data_AF-A0A1F6IMB8-F1
#
_entry.id   AF-A0A1F6IMB8-F1
#
_cell.length_a   1.000
_cell.length_b   1.000
_cell.length_c   1.000
_cell.angle_alpha   90.00
_cell.angle_beta   90.00
_cell.angle_gamma   90.00
#
_symmetry.space_group_name_H-M   'P 1'
#
loop_
_entity.id
_entity.type
_entity.pdbx_description
1 polymer ?
#
loop_
_entity_poly.entity_id
_entity_poly.type
_entity_poly.pdbx_seq_one_letter_code
_entity_poly.pdbx_strand_id
1 'polypeptide(L)'
;MNLIKENWGKIVLAACAVSLSYLQSDSFWIASLIYGLVIWLLVTKKLPERLRLGISITIWSTFVIVFGLGYYVNHYMPHGPMIDTGDIVCQNDDRGPCGEKYIEDTRGLDIPNWAKVLRESGVMLLFGLAFAGICAGRKNDDIE
;
A
#
# COMPACT_ATOMS: atom_id res chain seq x y z
N MET A 1 10.22 -6.58 -33.07
CA MET A 1 9.00 -6.91 -32.30
C MET A 1 8.62 -5.64 -31.53
N ASN A 2 7.46 -5.03 -31.80
CA ASN A 2 7.14 -3.69 -31.31
C ASN A 2 7.07 -3.66 -29.78
N LEU A 3 7.94 -2.86 -29.14
CA LEU A 3 8.02 -2.64 -27.69
C LEU A 3 6.66 -2.29 -27.05
N ILE A 4 5.78 -1.67 -27.84
CA ILE A 4 4.40 -1.28 -27.50
C ILE A 4 3.47 -2.50 -27.41
N LYS A 5 3.58 -3.49 -28.31
CA LYS A 5 2.76 -4.70 -28.26
C LYS A 5 3.12 -5.58 -27.06
N GLU A 6 4.39 -5.62 -26.70
CA GLU A 6 4.89 -6.42 -25.58
C GLU A 6 4.48 -5.85 -24.21
N ASN A 7 4.34 -4.52 -24.10
CA ASN A 7 4.00 -3.85 -22.84
C ASN A 7 2.58 -3.25 -22.80
N TRP A 8 1.74 -3.54 -23.80
CA TRP A 8 0.40 -2.97 -23.93
C TRP A 8 -0.46 -3.16 -22.67
N GLY A 9 -0.43 -4.35 -22.07
CA GLY A 9 -1.16 -4.63 -20.83
C GLY A 9 -0.73 -3.74 -19.66
N LYS A 10 0.57 -3.44 -19.54
CA LYS A 10 1.11 -2.56 -18.49
C LYS A 10 0.72 -1.10 -18.72
N ILE A 11 0.70 -0.67 -19.98
CA ILE A 11 0.29 0.68 -20.40
C ILE A 11 -1.20 0.89 -20.10
N VAL A 12 -2.05 -0.08 -20.45
CA VAL A 12 -3.49 -0.05 -20.15
C VAL A 12 -3.73 -0.02 -18.65
N LEU A 13 -3.01 -0.84 -17.88
CA LEU A 13 -3.16 -0.90 -16.42
C LEU A 13 -2.71 0.41 -15.75
N ALA A 14 -1.61 1.01 -16.20
CA ALA A 14 -1.16 2.33 -15.75
C ALA A 14 -2.17 3.43 -16.12
N ALA A 15 -2.72 3.42 -17.34
CA ALA A 15 -3.73 4.37 -17.76
C ALA A 15 -5.04 4.25 -16.95
N CYS A 16 -5.48 3.02 -16.65
CA CYS A 16 -6.64 2.78 -15.81
C CYS A 16 -6.45 3.30 -14.39
N ALA A 17 -5.32 2.99 -13.74
CA ALA A 17 -5.08 3.44 -12.37
C ALA A 17 -4.85 4.96 -12.28
N VAL A 18 -4.24 5.61 -13.28
CA VAL A 18 -4.19 7.08 -13.36
C VAL A 18 -5.60 7.68 -13.52
N SER A 19 -6.44 7.07 -14.36
CA SER A 19 -7.83 7.52 -14.57
C SER A 19 -8.68 7.34 -13.31
N LEU A 20 -8.54 6.23 -12.59
CA LEU A 20 -9.17 5.99 -11.30
C LEU A 20 -8.72 7.00 -10.23
N SER A 21 -7.43 7.33 -10.20
CA SER A 21 -6.89 8.37 -9.30
C SER A 21 -7.54 9.73 -9.54
N TYR A 22 -7.74 10.08 -10.82
CA TYR A 22 -8.38 11.33 -11.21
C TYR A 22 -9.88 11.33 -10.86
N LEU A 23 -10.56 10.19 -11.04
CA LEU A 23 -11.99 10.05 -10.75
C LEU A 23 -12.32 10.13 -9.26
N GLN A 24 -11.46 9.55 -8.41
CA GLN A 24 -11.64 9.54 -6.95
C GLN A 24 -10.96 10.73 -6.24
N SER A 25 -10.22 11.58 -6.97
CA SER A 25 -9.34 12.62 -6.39
C SER A 25 -8.42 12.07 -5.29
N ASP A 26 -8.06 10.80 -5.40
CA ASP A 26 -7.32 10.08 -4.39
C ASP A 26 -5.96 9.64 -4.95
N SER A 27 -4.90 10.09 -4.29
CA SER A 27 -3.51 9.81 -4.63
C SER A 27 -3.10 8.35 -4.40
N PHE A 28 -3.93 7.56 -3.70
CA PHE A 28 -3.68 6.17 -3.34
C PHE A 28 -3.36 5.27 -4.55
N TRP A 29 -4.11 5.40 -5.65
CA TRP A 29 -3.94 4.55 -6.84
C TRP A 29 -2.63 4.82 -7.59
N ILE A 30 -2.18 6.08 -7.63
CA ILE A 30 -0.88 6.45 -8.20
C ILE A 30 0.25 5.87 -7.33
N ALA A 31 0.13 5.99 -6.01
CA ALA A 31 1.10 5.43 -5.08
C ALA A 31 1.20 3.90 -5.25
N SER A 32 0.07 3.20 -5.38
CA SER A 32 0.02 1.76 -5.65
C SER A 32 0.67 1.37 -6.98
N LEU A 33 0.46 2.14 -8.05
CA LEU A 33 1.13 1.91 -9.34
C LEU A 33 2.65 2.03 -9.24
N ILE A 34 3.15 3.10 -8.61
CA ILE A 34 4.58 3.31 -8.41
C ILE A 34 5.16 2.13 -7.61
N TYR A 35 4.44 1.73 -6.56
CA TYR A 35 4.82 0.63 -5.70
C TYR A 35 4.91 -0.71 -6.44
N GLY A 36 3.88 -1.05 -7.24
CA GLY A 36 3.86 -2.24 -8.08
C GLY A 36 4.95 -2.26 -9.14
N LEU A 37 5.28 -1.09 -9.72
CA LEU A 37 6.35 -0.96 -10.70
C LEU A 37 7.73 -1.20 -10.07
N VAL A 38 7.96 -0.72 -8.85
CA VAL A 38 9.19 -0.98 -8.09
C VAL A 38 9.32 -2.47 -7.78
N ILE A 39 8.27 -3.13 -7.29
CA ILE A 39 8.27 -4.58 -7.04
C ILE A 39 8.54 -5.34 -8.34
N TRP A 40 7.87 -4.97 -9.44
CA TRP A 40 8.07 -5.61 -10.73
C TRP A 40 9.53 -5.49 -11.22
N LEU A 41 10.16 -4.33 -11.06
CA LEU A 41 11.58 -4.14 -11.37
C LEU A 41 12.48 -5.01 -10.48
N LEU A 42 12.18 -5.10 -9.18
CA LEU A 42 12.93 -5.93 -8.24
C LEU A 42 12.84 -7.43 -8.56
N VAL A 43 11.69 -7.89 -9.03
CA VAL A 43 11.45 -9.31 -9.36
C VAL A 43 11.99 -9.66 -10.75
N THR A 44 11.86 -8.78 -11.74
CA THR A 44 12.14 -9.14 -13.14
C THR A 44 13.55 -8.81 -13.62
N LYS A 45 14.27 -7.91 -12.94
CA LYS A 45 15.62 -7.50 -13.36
C LYS A 45 16.68 -8.08 -12.45
N LYS A 46 17.72 -8.65 -13.04
CA LYS A 46 18.95 -9.01 -12.33
C LYS A 46 19.69 -7.72 -11.93
N LEU A 47 19.45 -7.26 -10.71
CA LEU A 47 20.16 -6.14 -10.11
C LEU A 47 21.50 -6.62 -9.51
N PRO A 48 22.53 -5.77 -9.52
CA PRO A 48 23.78 -6.09 -8.85
C PRO A 48 23.56 -6.24 -7.34
N GLU A 49 24.26 -7.20 -6.73
CA GLU A 49 24.06 -7.60 -5.34
C GLU A 49 24.16 -6.43 -4.35
N ARG A 50 25.13 -5.53 -4.56
CA ARG A 50 25.32 -4.33 -3.72
C ARG A 50 24.10 -3.40 -3.73
N LEU A 51 23.51 -3.17 -4.91
CA LEU A 51 22.36 -2.29 -5.06
C LEU A 51 21.12 -2.91 -4.44
N ARG A 52 20.94 -4.22 -4.61
CA ARG A 52 19.84 -4.96 -4.02
C ARG A 52 19.89 -4.95 -2.49
N LEU A 53 21.07 -5.16 -1.91
CA LEU A 53 21.27 -5.09 -0.46
C LEU A 53 20.93 -3.69 0.07
N GLY A 54 21.38 -2.63 -0.62
CA GLY A 54 21.02 -1.25 -0.28
C GLY A 54 19.51 -0.98 -0.35
N ILE A 55 18.83 -1.47 -1.40
CA ILE A 55 17.37 -1.35 -1.54
C ILE A 55 16.64 -2.11 -0.43
N SER A 56 17.06 -3.35 -0.13
CA SER A 56 16.47 -4.16 0.94
C SER A 56 16.58 -3.47 2.30
N ILE A 57 17.77 -2.97 2.65
CA ILE A 57 17.99 -2.21 3.90
C ILE A 57 17.09 -0.97 3.94
N THR A 58 16.98 -0.24 2.82
CA THR A 58 16.13 0.96 2.73
C THR A 58 14.66 0.62 2.94
N ILE A 59 14.16 -0.46 2.34
CA ILE A 59 12.77 -0.90 2.50
C ILE A 59 12.49 -1.33 3.94
N TRP A 60 13.37 -2.15 4.53
CA TRP A 60 13.19 -2.62 5.91
C TRP A 60 13.31 -1.51 6.95
N SER A 61 14.24 -0.56 6.76
CA SER A 61 14.32 0.62 7.64
C SER A 61 13.06 1.49 7.53
N THR A 62 12.56 1.71 6.31
CA THR A 62 11.28 2.40 6.08
C THR A 62 10.12 1.68 6.75
N PHE A 63 10.06 0.34 6.64
CA PHE A 63 9.05 -0.49 7.31
C PHE A 63 9.05 -0.26 8.82
N VAL A 64 10.21 -0.29 9.47
CA VAL A 64 10.32 -0.07 10.93
C VAL A 64 9.87 1.34 11.31
N ILE A 65 10.25 2.36 10.54
CA ILE A 65 9.84 3.75 10.79
C ILE A 65 8.32 3.90 10.65
N VAL A 66 7.74 3.41 9.56
CA VAL A 66 6.29 3.48 9.31
C VAL A 66 5.51 2.70 10.37
N PHE A 67 6.02 1.53 10.79
CA PHE A 67 5.43 0.75 11.87
C PHE A 67 5.42 1.53 13.19
N GLY A 68 6.56 2.12 13.57
CA GLY A 68 6.67 2.95 14.77
C GLY A 68 5.77 4.19 14.73
N LEU A 69 5.70 4.87 13.59
CA LEU A 69 4.78 5.99 13.39
C LEU A 69 3.32 5.55 13.47
N GLY A 70 2.98 4.39 12.90
CA GLY A 70 1.62 3.84 12.95
C GLY A 70 1.21 3.53 14.38
N TYR A 71 2.10 2.89 15.15
CA TYR A 71 1.90 2.69 16.58
C TYR A 71 1.72 4.03 17.32
N TYR A 72 2.57 5.01 17.03
CA TYR A 72 2.48 6.32 17.68
C TYR A 72 1.15 7.03 17.40
N VAL A 73 0.74 7.11 16.14
CA VAL A 73 -0.52 7.74 15.74
C VAL A 73 -1.72 7.04 16.37
N ASN A 74 -1.71 5.70 16.41
CA ASN A 74 -2.82 4.94 16.97
C ASN A 74 -2.90 4.97 18.50
N HIS A 75 -1.81 5.31 19.20
CA HIS A 75 -1.81 5.29 20.67
C HIS A 75 -1.78 6.67 21.32
N TYR A 76 -1.15 7.66 20.67
CA TYR A 76 -0.88 8.97 21.29
C TYR A 76 -1.61 10.13 20.63
N MET A 77 -2.14 9.98 19.42
CA MET A 77 -2.93 11.04 18.78
C MET A 77 -4.41 10.95 19.16
N PRO A 78 -5.13 12.09 19.21
CA PRO A 78 -6.55 12.11 19.55
C PRO A 78 -7.36 11.26 18.58
N HIS A 79 -8.40 10.61 19.10
CA HIS A 79 -9.30 9.75 18.32
C HIS A 79 -10.64 10.42 18.08
N GLY A 80 -11.19 10.21 16.90
CA GLY A 80 -12.51 10.69 16.50
C GLY A 80 -13.62 9.79 17.02
N PRO A 81 -14.88 10.26 16.96
CA PRO A 81 -16.03 9.38 17.21
C PRO A 81 -16.11 8.31 16.11
N MET A 82 -16.52 7.11 16.50
CA MET A 82 -16.90 6.07 15.53
C MET A 82 -18.25 6.44 14.93
N ILE A 83 -18.30 6.61 13.61
CA ILE A 83 -19.53 6.89 12.87
C ILE A 83 -19.93 5.65 12.06
N ASP A 84 -21.24 5.42 11.99
CA ASP A 84 -21.82 4.40 11.12
C ASP A 84 -21.64 4.85 9.66
N THR A 85 -21.13 3.96 8.81
CA THR A 85 -20.97 4.23 7.38
C THR A 85 -22.23 3.92 6.58
N GLY A 86 -23.23 3.29 7.21
CA GLY A 86 -24.41 2.75 6.54
C GLY A 86 -24.12 1.47 5.76
N ASP A 87 -22.89 0.94 5.83
CA ASP A 87 -22.53 -0.34 5.22
C ASP A 87 -22.79 -1.47 6.22
N ILE A 88 -23.53 -2.48 5.78
CA ILE A 88 -23.68 -3.72 6.52
C ILE A 88 -22.58 -4.69 6.05
N VAL A 89 -21.67 -5.04 6.95
CA VAL A 89 -20.60 -6.00 6.67
C VAL A 89 -20.94 -7.32 7.36
N CYS A 90 -21.22 -8.33 6.54
CA CYS A 90 -21.38 -9.70 7.03
C CYS A 90 -20.00 -10.32 7.26
N GLN A 91 -19.72 -10.73 8.49
CA GLN A 91 -18.49 -11.45 8.77
C GLN A 91 -18.59 -12.87 8.21
N ASN A 92 -17.65 -13.22 7.31
CA ASN A 92 -17.33 -14.58 6.90
C ASN A 92 -18.45 -15.28 6.07
N ASP A 93 -18.56 -14.98 4.77
CA ASP A 93 -19.43 -15.66 3.79
C ASP A 93 -20.79 -16.14 4.36
N ASP A 94 -21.57 -15.20 4.89
CA ASP A 94 -22.92 -15.41 5.45
C ASP A 94 -23.03 -16.36 6.67
N ARG A 95 -21.91 -16.68 7.34
CA ARG A 95 -21.90 -17.56 8.52
C ARG A 95 -21.87 -16.83 9.87
N GLY A 96 -21.83 -15.50 9.85
CA GLY A 96 -21.83 -14.65 11.04
C GLY A 96 -22.92 -13.57 11.01
N PRO A 97 -23.24 -12.95 12.15
CA PRO A 97 -24.18 -11.83 12.18
C PRO A 97 -23.64 -10.68 11.33
N CYS A 98 -24.48 -10.18 10.43
CA CYS A 98 -24.20 -8.97 9.70
C CYS A 98 -24.31 -7.78 10.66
N GLY A 99 -23.27 -6.96 10.71
CA GLY A 99 -23.18 -5.80 11.58
C GLY A 99 -22.97 -4.53 10.78
N GLU A 100 -23.42 -3.40 11.33
CA GLU A 100 -23.08 -2.08 10.82
C GLU A 100 -21.57 -1.86 10.90
N LYS A 101 -21.00 -1.30 9.85
CA LYS A 101 -19.60 -0.94 9.79
C LYS A 101 -19.43 0.44 10.39
N TYR A 102 -18.59 0.51 11.41
CA TYR A 102 -18.19 1.76 12.03
C TYR A 102 -16.77 2.12 11.60
N ILE A 103 -16.56 3.38 11.21
CA ILE A 103 -15.24 3.94 10.91
C ILE A 103 -15.02 5.17 11.80
N GLU A 104 -13.77 5.40 12.20
CA GLU A 104 -13.39 6.58 12.96
C GLU A 104 -13.49 7.85 12.09
N ASP A 105 -14.25 8.86 12.54
CA ASP A 105 -14.30 10.15 11.86
C ASP A 105 -13.08 11.02 12.21
N THR A 106 -12.12 11.08 11.29
CA THR A 106 -10.89 11.87 11.46
C THR A 106 -11.00 13.29 10.89
N ARG A 107 -12.14 13.69 10.30
CA ARG A 107 -12.30 14.99 9.61
C ARG A 107 -12.19 16.18 10.55
N GLY A 108 -12.76 16.06 11.74
CA GLY A 108 -12.73 17.09 12.79
C GLY A 108 -11.49 17.06 13.69
N LEU A 109 -10.57 16.11 13.49
CA LEU A 109 -9.36 16.01 14.32
C LEU A 109 -8.29 16.99 13.85
N ASP A 110 -7.72 17.72 14.81
CA ASP A 110 -6.52 18.54 14.63
C ASP A 110 -5.26 17.65 14.64
N ILE A 111 -5.17 16.76 13.66
CA ILE A 111 -4.00 15.93 13.39
C ILE A 111 -3.55 16.15 11.95
N PRO A 112 -2.25 16.07 11.67
CA PRO A 112 -1.74 16.30 10.33
C PRO A 112 -2.24 15.22 9.35
N ASN A 113 -2.44 15.59 8.08
CA ASN A 113 -3.01 14.71 7.06
C ASN A 113 -2.25 13.39 6.87
N TRP A 114 -0.92 13.39 7.04
CA TRP A 114 -0.12 12.16 6.95
C TRP A 114 -0.50 11.15 8.05
N ALA A 115 -0.90 11.62 9.24
CA ALA A 115 -1.34 10.76 10.34
C ALA A 115 -2.73 10.18 10.07
N LYS A 116 -3.63 10.96 9.45
CA LYS A 116 -4.94 10.49 8.98
C LYS A 116 -4.77 9.34 7.97
N VAL A 117 -3.92 9.54 6.96
CA VAL A 117 -3.60 8.51 5.96
C VAL A 117 -2.99 7.27 6.61
N LEU A 118 -2.12 7.44 7.60
CA LEU A 118 -1.49 6.32 8.29
C LEU A 118 -2.50 5.51 9.14
N ARG A 119 -3.53 6.15 9.69
CA ARG A 119 -4.64 5.47 10.37
C ARG A 119 -5.50 4.65 9.41
N GLU A 120 -5.88 5.26 8.30
CA GLU A 120 -6.79 4.64 7.33
C GLU A 120 -6.11 3.53 6.52
N SER A 121 -4.87 3.77 6.10
CA SER A 121 -4.18 2.93 5.10
C SER A 121 -2.85 2.35 5.59
N GLY A 122 -2.42 2.63 6.82
CA GLY A 122 -1.09 2.24 7.32
C GLY A 122 -0.86 0.74 7.33
N VAL A 123 -1.89 -0.06 7.60
CA VAL A 123 -1.80 -1.53 7.55
C VAL A 123 -1.48 -2.02 6.14
N MET A 124 -2.15 -1.46 5.13
CA MET A 124 -1.93 -1.83 3.74
C MET A 124 -0.54 -1.41 3.26
N LEU A 125 -0.07 -0.23 3.67
CA LEU A 125 1.30 0.23 3.42
C LEU A 125 2.34 -0.70 4.06
N LEU A 126 2.12 -1.17 5.29
CA LEU A 126 3.02 -2.11 5.97
C LEU A 126 3.09 -3.45 5.25
N PHE A 127 1.96 -4.02 4.83
CA PHE A 127 1.96 -5.26 4.04
C PHE A 127 2.69 -5.08 2.71
N GLY A 128 2.49 -3.94 2.04
CA GLY A 128 3.24 -3.59 0.83
C GLY A 128 4.75 -3.56 1.09
N LEU A 129 5.19 -2.85 2.14
CA LEU A 129 6.61 -2.74 2.53
C LEU A 129 7.24 -4.08 2.88
N ALA A 130 6.53 -4.91 3.65
CA ALA A 130 6.97 -6.26 3.97
C ALA A 130 7.16 -7.10 2.70
N PHE A 131 6.17 -7.10 1.80
CA PHE A 131 6.24 -7.86 0.56
C PHE A 131 7.40 -7.40 -0.34
N ALA A 132 7.57 -6.08 -0.52
CA ALA A 132 8.68 -5.54 -1.31
C ALA A 132 10.04 -5.85 -0.69
N GLY A 133 10.16 -5.82 0.64
CA GLY A 133 11.37 -6.19 1.36
C GLY A 133 11.75 -7.66 1.16
N ILE A 134 10.76 -8.56 1.17
CA ILE A 134 10.95 -9.99 0.86
C ILE A 134 11.41 -10.16 -0.60
N CYS A 135 10.74 -9.51 -1.55
CA CYS A 135 11.12 -9.56 -2.97
C CYS A 135 12.53 -9.03 -3.19
N ALA A 136 12.92 -7.94 -2.53
CA ALA A 136 14.27 -7.38 -2.61
C ALA A 136 15.33 -8.31 -1.99
N GLY A 137 14.98 -9.09 -0.97
CA GLY A 137 15.90 -10.02 -0.30
C GLY A 137 16.16 -11.32 -1.08
N ARG A 138 15.28 -11.70 -2.00
CA ARG A 138 15.38 -13.00 -2.70
C ARG A 138 16.60 -13.05 -3.63
N LYS A 139 17.36 -14.14 -3.57
CA LYS A 139 18.50 -14.39 -4.48
C LYS A 139 17.98 -14.86 -5.84
N ASN A 140 18.53 -14.31 -6.93
CA ASN A 140 18.13 -14.65 -8.31
C ASN A 140 18.77 -15.96 -8.77
N ASP A 141 18.66 -17.00 -7.95
CA ASP A 141 19.24 -18.31 -8.24
C ASP A 141 18.26 -19.18 -9.07
N ASP A 142 17.01 -18.72 -9.29
CA ASP A 142 15.90 -19.55 -9.85
C ASP A 142 15.21 -18.99 -11.12
N ILE A 143 15.84 -18.10 -11.91
CA ILE A 143 15.27 -17.69 -13.21
C ILE A 143 16.18 -18.21 -14.33
N GLU A 144 15.97 -19.49 -14.67
CA GLU A 144 16.25 -20.08 -15.98
C GLU A 144 14.96 -20.17 -16.79
#